data_AF-A0A443YST6-F1
#
_entry.id   AF-A0A443YST6-F1
#
_cell.length_a   1.000
_cell.length_b   1.000
_cell.length_c   1.000
_cell.angle_alpha   90.00
_cell.angle_beta   90.00
_cell.angle_gamma   90.00
#
_symmetry.space_group_name_H-M   'P 1'
#
loop_
_entity.id
_entity.type
_entity.pdbx_description
1 polymer ?
#
loop_
_entity_poly.entity_id
_entity_poly.type
_entity_poly.pdbx_seq_one_letter_code
_entity_poly.pdbx_strand_id
1 'polypeptide(L)'
;MLNWKIWMAFAAVFLAGAIVGTTCTGLFIKHHFTPPKDKNAFRERMTQQLTDGIQHGLDLSDQEMEPIRTEVAAALKLLQDMHAEIRPKAEAIIAEGIRRVKIHLSPEQQVAFDHMIEKTRKREFNIFRLPPPPPPFP
;
A
#
# COMPACT_ATOMS: atom_id res chain seq x y z
N MET A 1 -15.47 -11.99 46.10
CA MET A 1 -14.10 -12.00 45.52
C MET A 1 -14.00 -12.81 44.20
N LEU A 2 -15.09 -13.07 43.46
CA LEU A 2 -15.05 -13.84 42.20
C LEU A 2 -14.97 -12.97 40.92
N ASN A 3 -15.39 -11.70 40.98
CA ASN A 3 -15.59 -10.88 39.79
C ASN A 3 -14.28 -10.44 39.10
N TRP A 4 -13.19 -10.31 39.85
CA TRP A 4 -11.89 -9.89 39.33
C TRP A 4 -11.22 -10.97 38.46
N LYS A 5 -11.34 -12.24 38.87
CA LYS A 5 -10.80 -13.38 38.11
C LYS A 5 -11.51 -13.56 36.76
N ILE A 6 -12.81 -13.30 36.72
CA ILE A 6 -13.62 -13.38 35.50
C ILE A 6 -13.21 -12.26 34.53
N TRP A 7 -13.06 -11.03 35.02
CA TRP A 7 -12.59 -9.90 34.20
C TRP A 7 -11.16 -10.11 33.67
N MET A 8 -10.26 -10.70 34.47
CA MET A 8 -8.92 -11.09 34.03
C MET A 8 -8.95 -12.13 32.90
N ALA A 9 -9.84 -13.13 32.98
CA ALA A 9 -10.00 -14.11 31.92
C ALA A 9 -10.50 -13.47 30.61
N PHE A 10 -11.47 -12.56 30.69
CA PHE A 10 -11.94 -11.81 29.52
C PHE A 10 -10.85 -10.94 28.91
N ALA A 11 -10.09 -10.21 29.73
CA ALA A 11 -8.97 -9.40 29.26
C ALA A 11 -7.89 -10.25 28.57
N ALA A 12 -7.59 -11.44 29.11
CA ALA A 12 -6.62 -12.36 28.54
C ALA A 12 -7.06 -12.92 27.18
N VAL A 13 -8.32 -13.34 27.04
CA VAL A 13 -8.86 -13.81 25.74
C VAL A 13 -8.89 -12.66 24.72
N PHE A 14 -9.27 -11.46 25.14
CA PHE A 14 -9.29 -10.29 24.27
C PHE A 14 -7.88 -9.91 23.78
N LEU A 15 -6.89 -9.90 24.68
CA LEU A 15 -5.48 -9.66 24.31
C LEU A 15 -4.94 -10.75 23.38
N ALA A 16 -5.25 -12.01 23.63
CA ALA A 16 -4.87 -13.12 22.75
C ALA A 16 -5.50 -12.95 21.36
N GLY A 17 -6.80 -12.63 21.29
CA GLY A 17 -7.49 -12.34 20.04
C GLY A 17 -6.92 -11.12 19.31
N ALA A 18 -6.56 -10.06 20.02
CA ALA A 18 -5.95 -8.86 19.46
C ALA A 18 -4.53 -9.13 18.91
N ILE A 19 -3.72 -9.92 19.63
CA ILE A 19 -2.37 -10.31 19.17
C ILE A 19 -2.48 -11.20 17.93
N VAL A 20 -3.36 -12.20 17.94
CA VAL A 20 -3.56 -13.08 16.78
C VAL A 20 -4.14 -12.30 15.61
N GLY A 21 -5.12 -11.42 15.84
CA GLY A 21 -5.71 -10.59 14.80
C GLY A 21 -4.71 -9.61 14.17
N THR A 22 -3.94 -8.89 14.98
CA THR A 22 -2.91 -7.95 14.49
C THR A 22 -1.75 -8.67 13.81
N THR A 23 -1.34 -9.84 14.32
CA THR A 23 -0.26 -10.64 13.73
C THR A 23 -0.69 -11.30 12.42
N CYS A 24 -1.88 -11.92 12.38
CA CYS A 24 -2.42 -12.50 11.15
C CYS A 24 -2.71 -11.42 10.10
N THR A 25 -3.35 -10.32 10.47
CA THR A 25 -3.66 -9.24 9.52
C THR A 25 -2.37 -8.53 9.07
N GLY A 26 -1.43 -8.30 9.98
CA GLY A 26 -0.13 -7.70 9.66
C GLY A 26 0.73 -8.59 8.75
N LEU A 27 0.78 -9.90 9.02
CA LEU A 27 1.46 -10.86 8.15
C LEU A 27 0.74 -11.05 6.83
N PHE A 28 -0.60 -11.09 6.80
CA PHE A 28 -1.37 -11.22 5.58
C PHE A 28 -1.19 -10.02 4.66
N ILE A 29 -1.29 -8.80 5.21
CA ILE A 29 -1.00 -7.58 4.45
C ILE A 29 0.46 -7.57 3.99
N LYS A 30 1.40 -7.98 4.86
CA LYS A 30 2.82 -8.03 4.48
C LYS A 30 3.10 -9.04 3.38
N HIS A 31 2.52 -10.22 3.44
CA HIS A 31 2.83 -11.29 2.50
C HIS A 31 2.06 -11.15 1.17
N HIS A 32 0.87 -10.51 1.20
CA HIS A 32 -0.01 -10.37 0.05
C HIS A 32 0.14 -9.02 -0.66
N PHE A 33 0.48 -7.93 0.06
CA PHE A 33 0.66 -6.59 -0.49
C PHE A 33 2.13 -6.12 -0.52
N THR A 34 3.12 -7.03 -0.50
CA THR A 34 4.47 -6.63 -0.94
C THR A 34 4.48 -6.63 -2.47
N PRO A 35 4.37 -5.48 -3.16
CA PRO A 35 4.50 -5.46 -4.59
C PRO A 35 5.87 -6.05 -4.97
N PRO A 36 5.92 -7.07 -5.85
CA PRO A 36 7.16 -7.58 -6.39
C PRO A 36 8.01 -6.41 -6.92
N LYS A 37 9.32 -6.46 -6.67
CA LYS A 37 10.26 -5.46 -7.22
C LYS A 37 10.25 -5.46 -8.75
N ASP A 38 9.82 -6.55 -9.37
CA ASP A 38 9.67 -6.70 -10.80
C ASP A 38 8.22 -6.38 -11.23
N LYS A 39 8.07 -5.25 -11.93
CA LYS A 39 6.78 -4.76 -12.43
C LYS A 39 6.14 -5.74 -13.42
N ASN A 40 6.95 -6.47 -14.19
CA ASN A 40 6.45 -7.43 -15.17
C ASN A 40 5.88 -8.67 -14.47
N ALA A 41 6.59 -9.20 -13.47
CA ALA A 41 6.13 -10.33 -12.68
C ALA A 41 4.86 -10.00 -11.87
N PHE A 42 4.72 -8.76 -11.39
CA PHE A 42 3.50 -8.30 -10.73
C PHE A 42 2.31 -8.25 -11.70
N ARG A 43 2.51 -7.69 -12.90
CA ARG A 43 1.47 -7.62 -13.94
C ARG A 43 1.00 -9.01 -14.36
N GLU A 44 1.93 -9.95 -14.52
CA GLU A 44 1.62 -11.34 -14.89
C GLU A 44 0.82 -12.05 -13.80
N ARG A 45 1.21 -11.92 -12.52
CA ARG A 45 0.44 -12.46 -11.39
C ARG A 45 -0.95 -11.84 -11.26
N MET A 46 -1.08 -10.52 -11.43
CA MET A 46 -2.38 -9.84 -11.40
C MET A 46 -3.27 -10.28 -12.56
N THR A 47 -2.70 -10.42 -13.75
CA THR A 47 -3.42 -10.93 -14.94
C THR A 47 -3.93 -12.33 -14.66
N GLN A 48 -3.07 -13.23 -14.15
CA GLN A 48 -3.43 -14.59 -13.77
C GLN A 48 -4.53 -14.61 -12.71
N GLN A 49 -4.40 -13.88 -11.60
CA GLN A 49 -5.42 -13.85 -10.54
C GLN A 49 -6.79 -13.37 -11.04
N LEU A 50 -6.84 -12.30 -11.83
CA LEU A 50 -8.09 -11.77 -12.38
C LEU A 50 -8.72 -12.75 -13.36
N THR A 51 -7.89 -13.34 -14.21
CA THR A 51 -8.28 -14.32 -15.22
C THR A 51 -8.80 -15.61 -14.57
N ASP A 52 -8.12 -16.13 -13.54
CA ASP A 52 -8.51 -17.33 -12.82
C ASP A 52 -9.85 -17.14 -12.10
N GLY A 53 -10.08 -15.94 -11.55
CA GLY A 53 -11.37 -15.56 -10.97
C GLY A 53 -12.50 -15.51 -12.00
N ILE A 54 -12.23 -14.99 -13.20
CA ILE A 54 -13.20 -14.96 -14.32
C ILE A 54 -13.48 -16.38 -14.82
N GLN A 55 -12.44 -17.20 -14.97
CA GLN A 55 -12.57 -18.59 -15.43
C GLN A 55 -13.41 -19.42 -14.46
N HIS A 56 -13.13 -19.35 -13.15
CA HIS A 56 -13.93 -20.06 -12.13
C HIS A 56 -15.34 -19.50 -11.96
N GLY A 57 -15.54 -18.19 -12.17
CA GLY A 57 -16.85 -17.56 -11.99
C GLY A 57 -17.83 -17.83 -13.13
N LEU A 58 -17.32 -18.14 -14.33
CA LEU A 58 -18.12 -18.29 -15.55
C LEU A 58 -17.94 -19.68 -16.23
N ASP A 59 -17.17 -20.59 -15.64
CA ASP A 59 -16.84 -21.92 -16.18
C ASP A 59 -16.39 -21.88 -17.66
N LEU A 60 -15.53 -20.91 -17.98
CA LEU A 60 -15.06 -20.68 -19.34
C LEU A 60 -14.00 -21.70 -19.76
N SER A 61 -14.03 -22.10 -21.03
CA SER A 61 -13.00 -22.97 -21.61
C SER A 61 -11.69 -22.21 -21.86
N ASP A 62 -10.56 -22.95 -21.91
CA ASP A 62 -9.24 -22.35 -22.15
C ASP A 62 -9.17 -21.59 -23.49
N GLN A 63 -9.96 -22.00 -24.49
CA GLN A 63 -10.03 -21.32 -25.79
C GLN A 63 -10.75 -19.97 -25.72
N GLU A 64 -11.71 -19.82 -24.80
CA GLU A 64 -12.42 -18.55 -24.56
C GLU A 64 -11.60 -17.62 -23.65
N MET A 65 -10.70 -18.17 -22.84
CA MET A 65 -9.89 -17.39 -21.92
C MET A 65 -8.70 -16.67 -22.54
N GLU A 66 -8.11 -17.17 -23.62
CA GLU A 66 -6.98 -16.50 -24.30
C GLU A 66 -7.27 -15.06 -24.76
N PRO A 67 -8.40 -14.75 -25.44
CA PRO A 67 -8.73 -13.36 -25.77
C PRO A 67 -9.00 -12.51 -24.53
N ILE A 68 -9.61 -13.08 -23.48
CA ILE A 68 -9.89 -12.38 -22.22
C ILE A 68 -8.59 -12.02 -21.49
N ARG A 69 -7.63 -12.96 -21.41
CA ARG A 69 -6.29 -12.74 -20.84
C ARG A 69 -5.58 -11.58 -21.54
N THR A 70 -5.67 -11.56 -22.87
CA THR A 70 -5.07 -10.50 -23.69
C THR A 70 -5.65 -9.13 -23.37
N GLU A 71 -6.98 -9.04 -23.25
CA GLU A 71 -7.66 -7.79 -22.91
C GLU A 71 -7.33 -7.31 -21.48
N VAL A 72 -7.34 -8.23 -20.50
CA VAL A 72 -6.96 -7.92 -19.11
C VAL A 72 -5.51 -7.43 -19.04
N ALA A 73 -4.58 -8.09 -19.76
CA ALA A 73 -3.18 -7.68 -19.80
C ALA A 73 -2.99 -6.29 -20.45
N ALA A 74 -3.78 -5.96 -21.47
CA ALA A 74 -3.78 -4.66 -22.13
C ALA A 74 -4.33 -3.56 -21.19
N ALA A 75 -5.44 -3.82 -20.50
CA ALA A 75 -6.03 -2.91 -19.53
C ALA A 75 -5.06 -2.62 -18.36
N LEU A 76 -4.43 -3.66 -17.81
CA LEU A 76 -3.43 -3.51 -16.74
C LEU A 76 -2.20 -2.70 -17.21
N LYS A 77 -1.77 -2.88 -18.46
CA LYS A 77 -0.69 -2.07 -19.04
C LYS A 77 -1.09 -0.60 -19.13
N LEU A 78 -2.27 -0.30 -19.63
CA LEU A 78 -2.75 1.08 -19.77
C LEU A 78 -2.86 1.78 -18.39
N LEU A 79 -3.36 1.06 -17.38
CA LEU A 79 -3.42 1.57 -16.00
C LEU A 79 -2.02 1.86 -15.44
N GLN A 80 -1.05 0.98 -15.71
CA GLN A 80 0.35 1.18 -15.30
C GLN A 80 0.98 2.39 -15.99
N ASP A 81 0.74 2.57 -17.29
CA ASP A 81 1.28 3.69 -18.06
C ASP A 81 0.67 5.02 -17.60
N MET A 82 -0.65 5.06 -17.35
CA MET A 82 -1.32 6.20 -16.73
C MET A 82 -0.72 6.55 -15.36
N HIS A 83 -0.53 5.54 -14.49
CA HIS A 83 0.10 5.77 -13.20
C HIS A 83 1.53 6.31 -13.34
N ALA A 84 2.31 5.81 -14.30
CA ALA A 84 3.66 6.29 -14.55
C ALA A 84 3.68 7.77 -15.00
N GLU A 85 2.68 8.21 -15.75
CA GLU A 85 2.57 9.61 -16.21
C GLU A 85 2.06 10.56 -15.10
N ILE A 86 1.08 10.12 -14.31
CA ILE A 86 0.44 10.95 -13.28
C ILE A 86 1.34 11.06 -12.04
N ARG A 87 2.10 10.00 -11.73
CA ARG A 87 2.95 9.95 -10.54
C ARG A 87 3.92 11.13 -10.39
N PRO A 88 4.72 11.53 -11.39
CA PRO A 88 5.61 12.68 -11.25
C PRO A 88 4.83 13.99 -11.00
N LYS A 89 3.65 14.15 -11.61
CA LYS A 89 2.77 15.31 -11.38
C LYS A 89 2.28 15.33 -9.91
N ALA A 90 1.86 14.18 -9.39
CA ALA A 90 1.44 14.03 -8.00
C ALA A 90 2.60 14.29 -7.02
N GLU A 91 3.79 13.74 -7.28
CA GLU A 91 5.00 13.98 -6.47
C GLU A 91 5.37 15.47 -6.43
N ALA A 92 5.25 16.19 -7.55
CA ALA A 92 5.49 17.63 -7.60
C ALA A 92 4.48 18.43 -6.77
N ILE A 93 3.18 18.11 -6.86
CA ILE A 93 2.13 18.77 -6.06
C ILE A 93 2.38 18.58 -4.56
N ILE A 94 2.75 17.36 -4.15
CA ILE A 94 3.04 17.03 -2.76
C ILE A 94 4.31 17.77 -2.29
N ALA A 95 5.37 17.80 -3.11
CA ALA A 95 6.60 18.52 -2.77
C ALA A 95 6.35 20.02 -2.59
N GLU A 96 5.51 20.62 -3.42
CA GLU A 96 5.10 22.01 -3.27
C GLU A 96 4.30 22.23 -1.99
N GLY A 97 3.37 21.31 -1.68
CA GLY A 97 2.62 21.33 -0.43
C GLY A 97 3.52 21.29 0.81
N ILE A 98 4.52 20.40 0.80
CA ILE A 98 5.54 20.31 1.85
C ILE A 98 6.28 21.63 1.98
N ARG A 99 6.71 22.24 0.87
CA ARG A 99 7.40 23.54 0.88
C ARG A 99 6.55 24.64 1.52
N ARG A 100 5.28 24.75 1.11
CA ARG A 100 4.34 25.74 1.67
C ARG A 100 4.13 25.55 3.16
N VAL A 101 4.00 24.31 3.63
CA VAL A 101 3.87 24.01 5.06
C VAL A 101 5.12 24.45 5.82
N LYS A 102 6.33 24.17 5.32
CA LYS A 102 7.59 24.53 6.00
C LYS A 102 7.75 26.04 6.23
N ILE A 103 7.18 26.89 5.36
CA ILE A 103 7.22 28.36 5.53
C ILE A 103 6.55 28.80 6.84
N HIS A 104 5.56 28.05 7.32
CA HIS A 104 4.81 28.38 8.54
C HIS A 104 5.41 27.75 9.81
N LEU A 105 6.51 27.01 9.69
CA LEU A 105 7.12 26.27 10.80
C LEU A 105 8.39 26.96 11.28
N SER A 106 8.64 26.92 12.59
CA SER A 106 9.93 27.31 13.16
C SER A 106 11.05 26.37 12.68
N PRO A 107 12.33 26.79 12.73
CA PRO A 107 13.45 25.94 12.32
C PRO A 107 13.47 24.57 13.01
N GLU A 108 13.18 24.52 14.32
CA GLU A 108 13.09 23.27 15.08
C GLU A 108 11.92 22.38 14.62
N GLN A 109 10.78 22.98 14.28
CA GLN A 109 9.61 22.26 13.76
C GLN A 109 9.83 21.75 12.34
N GLN A 110 10.60 22.47 11.51
CA GLN A 110 10.96 22.02 10.16
C GLN A 110 11.79 20.73 10.21
N VAL A 111 12.75 20.64 11.14
CA VAL A 111 13.56 19.42 11.33
C VAL A 111 12.70 18.24 11.78
N ALA A 112 11.77 18.47 12.72
CA ALA A 112 10.82 17.43 13.15
C ALA A 112 9.89 16.98 12.02
N PHE A 113 9.43 17.92 11.20
CA PHE A 113 8.58 17.66 10.04
C PHE A 113 9.32 16.84 8.95
N ASP A 114 10.57 17.18 8.66
CA ASP A 114 11.42 16.43 7.73
C ASP A 114 11.64 14.99 8.19
N HIS A 115 11.85 14.78 9.50
CA HIS A 115 11.98 13.43 10.07
C HIS A 115 10.68 12.62 9.95
N MET A 116 9.51 13.27 10.11
CA MET A 116 8.21 12.63 9.91
C MET A 116 7.98 12.20 8.45
N ILE A 117 8.37 13.06 7.48
CA ILE A 117 8.32 12.74 6.05
C ILE A 117 9.22 11.55 5.73
N GLU A 118 10.46 11.56 6.22
CA GLU A 118 11.45 10.50 5.98
C GLU A 118 10.99 9.15 6.55
N LYS A 119 10.41 9.13 7.75
CA LYS A 119 9.83 7.93 8.35
C LYS A 119 8.66 7.39 7.53
N THR A 120 7.84 8.27 6.99
CA THR A 120 6.67 7.89 6.19
C THR A 120 7.08 7.39 4.80
N ARG A 121 8.13 7.97 4.19
CA ARG A 121 8.72 7.50 2.92
C ARG A 121 9.26 6.07 3.00
N LYS A 122 9.85 5.69 4.14
CA LYS A 122 10.43 4.36 4.38
C LYS A 122 9.39 3.26 4.62
N ARG A 123 8.10 3.58 4.75
CA ARG A 123 7.04 2.56 4.92
C ARG A 123 6.73 1.93 3.57
N GLU A 124 6.97 0.63 3.46
CA GLU A 124 6.77 -0.15 2.22
C GLU A 124 5.30 -0.18 1.74
N PHE A 125 4.33 0.04 2.64
CA PHE A 125 2.89 0.01 2.34
C PHE A 125 2.28 1.37 2.02
N ASN A 126 3.07 2.43 1.82
CA ASN A 126 2.49 3.73 1.52
C ASN A 126 2.12 3.81 0.02
N ILE A 127 0.81 3.83 -0.24
CA ILE A 127 0.20 3.99 -1.58
C ILE A 127 0.73 5.26 -2.27
N PHE A 128 1.07 6.28 -1.47
CA PHE A 128 1.77 7.49 -1.88
C PHE A 128 3.22 7.43 -1.39
N ARG A 129 4.18 7.15 -2.27
CA ARG A 129 5.59 7.41 -1.93
C ARG A 129 5.77 8.91 -1.85
N LEU A 130 5.99 9.42 -0.64
CA LEU A 130 6.27 10.84 -0.45
C LEU A 130 7.58 11.21 -1.18
N PRO A 131 7.64 12.38 -1.82
CA PRO A 131 8.88 12.88 -2.41
C PRO A 131 9.91 13.11 -1.30
N PRO A 132 11.22 13.10 -1.63
CA PRO A 132 12.25 13.43 -0.66
C PRO A 132 12.01 14.83 -0.07
N PRO A 133 12.34 15.07 1.21
CA PRO A 133 12.18 16.39 1.81
C PRO A 133 12.96 17.43 0.99
N PRO A 134 12.38 18.61 0.73
CA PRO A 134 13.05 19.68 0.02
C PRO A 134 14.28 20.15 0.82
N PRO A 135 15.35 20.61 0.14
CA PRO A 135 16.55 21.12 0.80
C PRO A 135 16.19 22.26 1.78
N PRO A 136 16.98 22.44 2.86
CA PRO A 136 16.75 23.52 3.80
C PRO A 136 16.73 24.86 3.09
N PHE A 137 15.82 25.76 3.51
CA PHE A 137 15.81 27.13 3.00
C PHE A 137 17.10 27.84 3.45
N PRO A 138 17.72 28.66 2.59
CA PRO A 138 18.83 29.53 2.99
C PRO A 138 18.40 30.60 4.00
#